data_AF-A0A382BGT7-F1
#
_entry.id   AF-A0A382BGT7-F1
#
_cell.length_a   1.000
_cell.length_b   1.000
_cell.length_c   1.000
_cell.angle_alpha   90.00
_cell.angle_beta   90.00
_cell.angle_gamma   90.00
#
_symmetry.space_group_name_H-M   'P 1'
#
loop_
_entity.id
_entity.type
_entity.pdbx_description
1 polymer ?
#
loop_
_entity_poly.entity_id
_entity_poly.type
_entity_poly.pdbx_seq_one_letter_code
_entity_poly.pdbx_strand_id
1 'polypeptide(L)' 'MKQLDRHYPELNQRAAGWLNFLYQKATTPDDWTEDGDPHEWWDRSSTPPMCSFPRFDLQESTYALGLMADRTPAWREVYT' A
#
# COMPACT_ATOMS: atom_id res chain seq x y z
N MET A 1 -10.26 -35.15 15.93
CA MET A 1 -9.91 -33.75 15.59
C MET A 1 -10.36 -33.51 14.15
N LYS A 2 -11.18 -32.49 13.87
CA LYS A 2 -11.53 -32.14 12.49
C LYS A 2 -10.29 -31.55 11.81
N GLN A 3 -9.87 -32.15 10.71
CA GLN A 3 -8.81 -31.62 9.85
C GLN A 3 -9.37 -30.34 9.20
N LEU A 4 -8.85 -29.18 9.61
CA LEU A 4 -9.21 -27.90 9.02
C LEU A 4 -8.53 -27.82 7.66
N ASP A 5 -9.30 -28.07 6.61
CA ASP A 5 -8.87 -27.89 5.23
C ASP A 5 -8.72 -26.38 4.96
N ARG A 6 -7.58 -25.83 5.37
CA ARG A 6 -7.23 -24.41 5.25
C ARG A 6 -6.71 -24.13 3.85
N HIS A 7 -7.60 -24.24 2.86
CA HIS A 7 -7.34 -23.74 1.51
C HIS A 7 -7.56 -22.23 1.48
N TYR A 8 -6.56 -21.48 1.97
CA TYR A 8 -6.52 -20.05 1.74
C TYR A 8 -5.98 -19.79 0.34
N PRO A 9 -6.53 -18.79 -0.39
CA PRO A 9 -5.96 -18.41 -1.67
C PRO A 9 -4.51 -17.96 -1.49
N GLU A 10 -3.59 -18.62 -2.20
CA GLU A 10 -2.19 -18.24 -2.23
C GLU A 10 -1.97 -17.07 -3.20
N LEU A 11 -0.99 -16.22 -2.88
CA LEU A 11 -0.57 -15.17 -3.79
C LEU A 11 0.22 -15.78 -4.95
N ASN A 12 -0.17 -15.45 -6.18
CA ASN A 12 0.67 -15.76 -7.33
C ASN A 12 1.97 -14.93 -7.30
N GLN A 13 2.96 -15.35 -8.08
CA GLN A 13 4.28 -14.71 -8.11
C GLN A 13 4.23 -13.21 -8.45
N ARG A 14 3.30 -12.80 -9.33
CA ARG A 14 3.10 -11.39 -9.69
C ARG A 14 2.62 -10.58 -8.50
N ALA A 15 1.62 -11.07 -7.77
CA ALA A 15 1.08 -10.42 -6.58
C ALA A 15 2.15 -10.34 -5.48
N ALA A 16 2.92 -11.41 -5.26
CA ALA A 16 4.02 -11.41 -4.30
C ALA A 16 5.12 -10.40 -4.68
N GLY A 17 5.50 -10.33 -5.96
CA GLY A 17 6.47 -9.34 -6.45
C GLY A 17 5.98 -7.90 -6.27
N TRP A 18 4.70 -7.65 -6.50
CA TRP A 18 4.08 -6.34 -6.28
C TRP A 18 4.12 -5.92 -4.81
N LEU A 19 3.77 -6.83 -3.89
CA LEU A 19 3.85 -6.55 -2.45
C LEU A 19 5.28 -6.28 -1.99
N ASN A 20 6.27 -7.02 -2.52
CA ASN A 20 7.67 -6.77 -2.20
C ASN A 20 8.13 -5.40 -2.71
N PHE A 21 7.71 -5.01 -3.92
CA PHE A 21 8.00 -3.67 -4.45
C PHE A 21 7.37 -2.57 -3.58
N LEU A 22 6.10 -2.71 -3.19
CA LEU A 22 5.42 -1.77 -2.29
C LEU A 22 6.12 -1.69 -0.93
N TYR A 23 6.55 -2.83 -0.38
CA TYR A 23 7.31 -2.88 0.86
C TYR A 23 8.61 -2.08 0.74
N GLN A 24 9.41 -2.36 -0.29
CA GLN A 24 10.66 -1.63 -0.54
C GLN A 24 10.43 -0.13 -0.72
N LYS A 25 9.41 0.27 -1.49
CA LYS A 25 9.05 1.68 -1.69
C LYS A 25 8.67 2.36 -0.37
N ALA A 26 7.93 1.68 0.50
CA ALA A 26 7.47 2.22 1.79
C ALA A 26 8.54 2.21 2.90
N THR A 27 9.54 1.33 2.85
CA THR A 27 10.56 1.18 3.91
C THR A 27 11.94 1.72 3.53
N THR A 28 12.09 2.27 2.32
CA THR A 28 13.34 2.93 1.93
C THR A 28 13.54 4.16 2.81
N PRO A 29 14.76 4.42 3.33
CA PRO A 29 15.05 5.64 4.09
C PRO A 29 14.71 6.87 3.25
N ASP A 30 13.90 7.75 3.81
CA ASP A 30 13.32 8.88 3.08
C ASP A 30 13.04 10.05 4.03
N ASP A 31 13.08 11.28 3.51
CA ASP A 31 12.85 12.50 4.29
C ASP A 31 11.43 13.01 4.09
N TRP A 32 10.55 12.58 4.99
CA TRP A 32 9.14 12.96 5.00
C TRP A 32 8.86 14.25 5.79
N THR A 33 9.87 15.01 6.20
CA THR A 33 9.64 16.29 6.91
C THR A 33 8.93 17.32 6.02
N GLU A 34 8.47 18.43 6.58
CA GLU A 34 7.81 19.49 5.79
C GLU A 34 8.74 20.10 4.74
N ASP A 35 10.02 20.24 5.10
CA ASP A 35 11.09 20.80 4.25
C ASP A 35 11.87 19.75 3.46
N GLY A 36 11.59 18.45 3.70
CA GLY A 36 12.22 17.33 3.02
C GLY A 36 11.73 17.13 1.59
N ASP A 37 12.57 16.50 0.76
CA ASP A 37 12.20 16.07 -0.60
C ASP A 37 12.10 14.55 -0.60
N PRO A 38 10.93 13.96 -0.93
CA PRO A 38 10.77 12.52 -0.89
C PRO A 38 11.64 11.85 -1.97
N HIS A 39 11.93 10.57 -1.76
CA HIS A 39 12.67 9.76 -2.71
C HIS A 39 12.00 9.78 -4.09
N GLU A 40 12.79 9.77 -5.17
CA GLU A 40 12.35 9.85 -6.58
C GLU A 40 11.36 8.75 -7.02
N TRP A 41 11.14 7.73 -6.18
CA TRP A 41 10.15 6.67 -6.43
C TRP A 41 8.73 7.13 -6.13
N TRP A 42 8.60 8.21 -5.36
CA TRP A 42 7.35 8.90 -5.09
C TRP A 42 7.13 9.99 -6.14
N ASP A 43 5.91 10.06 -6.66
CA ASP A 43 5.58 11.16 -7.53
C ASP A 43 5.56 12.47 -6.72
N ARG A 44 6.46 13.38 -7.06
CA ARG A 44 6.58 14.70 -6.43
C ARG A 44 5.40 15.61 -6.78
N SER A 45 4.70 15.32 -7.88
CA SER A 45 3.65 16.18 -8.43
C SER A 45 2.59 15.36 -9.13
N SER A 46 1.37 15.29 -8.58
CA SER A 46 0.26 14.62 -9.26
C SER A 46 -0.09 15.26 -10.61
N THR A 47 -0.80 14.51 -11.45
CA THR A 47 -1.28 15.01 -12.75
C THR A 47 -2.16 16.26 -12.55
N PRO A 48 -2.13 17.23 -13.49
CA PRO A 48 -3.01 18.40 -13.45
C PRO A 48 -4.48 17.98 -13.23
N PRO A 49 -5.28 18.75 -12.45
CA PRO A 49 -5.03 20.09 -11.92
C PRO A 49 -4.42 20.12 -10.51
N MET A 50 -4.23 18.97 -9.89
CA MET A 50 -3.72 18.85 -8.53
C MET A 50 -2.19 18.91 -8.62
N CYS A 51 -1.60 20.10 -8.75
CA CYS A 51 -0.14 20.27 -8.78
C CYS A 51 0.46 20.40 -7.36
N SER A 52 -0.20 19.86 -6.35
CA SER A 52 -0.05 20.31 -4.98
C SER A 52 0.54 19.22 -4.08
N PHE A 53 1.78 19.41 -3.68
CA PHE A 53 2.52 18.68 -2.64
C PHE A 53 3.01 17.24 -2.95
N PRO A 54 4.26 16.90 -2.56
CA PRO A 54 4.89 15.57 -2.72
C PRO A 54 4.20 14.39 -2.00
N ARG A 55 2.98 14.56 -1.48
CA ARG A 55 2.31 13.58 -0.59
C ARG A 55 1.05 12.95 -1.19
N PHE A 56 0.63 13.35 -2.39
CA PHE A 56 -0.59 12.82 -3.00
C PHE A 56 -0.49 11.35 -3.39
N ASP A 57 0.69 10.88 -3.83
CA ASP A 57 0.89 9.48 -4.21
C ASP A 57 0.64 8.51 -3.01
N LEU A 58 0.96 8.97 -1.80
CA LEU A 58 0.66 8.26 -0.56
C LEU A 58 -0.85 8.25 -0.26
N GLN A 59 -1.54 9.40 -0.40
CA GLN A 59 -2.99 9.49 -0.24
C GLN A 59 -3.72 8.56 -1.20
N GLU A 60 -3.41 8.62 -2.49
CA GLU A 60 -4.08 7.79 -3.52
C GLU A 60 -3.82 6.30 -3.26
N SER A 61 -2.63 5.93 -2.79
CA SER A 61 -2.31 4.56 -2.39
C SER A 61 -3.19 4.04 -1.25
N THR A 62 -3.73 4.91 -0.39
CA THR A 62 -4.61 4.48 0.71
C THR A 62 -5.99 4.02 0.26
N TYR A 63 -6.46 4.40 -0.94
CA TYR A 63 -7.76 3.92 -1.45
C TYR A 63 -7.79 2.39 -1.62
N ALA A 64 -6.65 1.79 -1.95
CA ALA A 64 -6.53 0.34 -2.02
C ALA A 64 -6.79 -0.33 -0.66
N LEU A 65 -6.44 0.31 0.46
CA LEU A 65 -6.69 -0.22 1.80
C LEU A 65 -8.18 -0.35 2.08
N GLY A 66 -8.99 0.64 1.71
CA GLY A 66 -10.45 0.58 1.86
C GLY A 66 -11.08 -0.56 1.05
N LEU A 67 -10.61 -0.76 -0.19
CA LEU A 67 -11.06 -1.86 -1.05
C LEU A 67 -10.61 -3.24 -0.53
N MET A 68 -9.38 -3.35 -0.03
CA MET A 68 -8.87 -4.58 0.57
C MET A 68 -9.59 -4.93 1.87
N ALA A 69 -9.89 -3.93 2.70
CA ALA A 69 -10.69 -4.08 3.91
C ALA A 69 -12.14 -4.50 3.58
N ASP A 70 -12.75 -3.95 2.53
CA ASP A 70 -14.07 -4.39 2.09
C ASP A 70 -14.05 -5.84 1.56
N ARG A 71 -13.02 -6.23 0.82
CA ARG A 71 -12.98 -7.55 0.18
C ARG A 71 -12.51 -8.68 1.09
N THR A 72 -11.68 -8.40 2.10
CA THR A 72 -10.99 -9.40 2.91
C THR A 72 -11.26 -9.21 4.40
N PRO A 73 -12.04 -10.09 5.04
CA PRO A 73 -12.38 -9.98 6.47
C PRO A 73 -11.15 -9.93 7.40
N ALA A 74 -10.06 -10.60 7.02
CA ALA A 74 -8.79 -10.62 7.78
C ALA A 74 -8.22 -9.22 8.06
N TRP A 75 -8.55 -8.24 7.21
CA TRP A 75 -8.10 -6.85 7.37
C TRP A 75 -9.00 -6.03 8.30
N ARG A 76 -10.09 -6.60 8.81
CA ARG A 76 -10.99 -6.00 9.82
C ARG A 76 -10.83 -6.62 11.21
N GLU A 77 -10.05 -7.69 11.34
CA GLU A 77 -10.03 -8.56 12.52
C GLU A 77 -9.59 -7.86 13.83
N VAL A 78 -8.99 -6.67 13.77
CA VAL A 78 -8.55 -5.90 14.95
C VAL A 78 -9.55 -4.82 15.39
N TYR A 79 -10.57 -4.50 14.58
CA TYR A 79 -11.48 -3.35 14.82
C TYR A 79 -12.96 -3.73 14.95
N THR A 80 -13.27 -5.01 15.19
CA THR A 80 -14.64 -5.48 15.45
C THR A 80 -14.83 -5.84 16.92
#